data_AF-A0A1L3GKF1-F1
#
_entry.id   AF-A0A1L3GKF1-F1
#
_cell.length_a   1.000
_cell.length_b   1.000
_cell.length_c   1.000
_cell.angle_alpha   90.00
_cell.angle_beta   90.00
_cell.angle_gamma   90.00
#
_symmetry.space_group_name_H-M   'P 1'
#
loop_
_entity.id
_entity.type
_entity.pdbx_description
1 polymer ?
#
loop_
_entity_poly.entity_id
_entity_poly.type
_entity_poly.pdbx_seq_one_letter_code
_entity_poly.pdbx_strand_id
1 'polypeptide(L)'
;MITLRTAWELDPDPRNRLISHIDMLISGKERVGNDGCPVGSLSQEVHKSIGCHTDVLPDALKDHHGWLSEQFRLMGKKDADALAGQFFSIIQGACLLASSFNDPEIFVEQGERLKDWVKSL
;
A
#
# COMPACT_ATOMS: atom_id res chain seq x y z
N MET A 1 -8.71 7.53 -13.10
CA MET A 1 -7.23 7.60 -13.03
C MET A 1 -6.68 6.20 -12.79
N ILE A 2 -6.65 5.37 -13.84
CA ILE A 2 -6.18 3.97 -13.82
C ILE A 2 -5.24 3.82 -15.03
N THR A 3 -3.97 4.21 -14.92
CA THR A 3 -3.06 4.13 -16.10
C THR A 3 -1.63 3.70 -15.81
N LEU A 4 -1.29 3.25 -14.59
CA LEU A 4 0.08 2.75 -14.28
C LEU A 4 0.12 1.29 -13.77
N ARG A 5 -1.02 0.58 -13.73
CA ARG A 5 -1.08 -0.81 -13.24
C ARG A 5 -0.82 -1.88 -14.32
N THR A 6 -0.94 -1.53 -15.60
CA THR A 6 -1.30 -2.54 -16.62
C THR A 6 -0.19 -3.52 -17.00
N ALA A 7 1.09 -3.14 -16.98
CA ALA A 7 2.14 -4.06 -17.44
C ALA A 7 2.48 -5.13 -16.39
N TRP A 8 2.59 -4.76 -15.12
CA TRP A 8 3.03 -5.67 -14.06
C TRP A 8 1.88 -6.52 -13.50
N GLU A 9 0.61 -6.09 -13.61
CA GLU A 9 -0.56 -6.92 -13.28
C GLU A 9 -0.69 -8.17 -14.16
N LEU A 10 -0.04 -8.17 -15.33
CA LEU A 10 -0.03 -9.32 -16.24
C LEU A 10 1.04 -10.36 -15.90
N ASP A 11 1.91 -10.09 -14.92
CA ASP A 11 2.89 -11.09 -14.47
C ASP A 11 2.15 -12.33 -13.93
N PRO A 12 2.45 -13.55 -14.39
CA PRO A 12 1.77 -14.75 -13.89
C PRO A 12 2.10 -15.05 -12.42
N ASP A 13 3.20 -14.54 -11.88
CA ASP A 13 3.59 -14.72 -10.49
C ASP A 13 3.03 -13.59 -9.60
N PRO A 14 2.05 -13.87 -8.71
CA PRO A 14 1.51 -12.87 -7.79
C PRO A 14 2.57 -12.24 -6.87
N ARG A 15 3.69 -12.94 -6.60
CA ARG A 15 4.81 -12.39 -5.83
C ARG A 15 5.49 -11.24 -6.57
N ASN A 16 5.73 -11.40 -7.87
CA ASN A 16 6.32 -10.35 -8.70
C ASN A 16 5.40 -9.14 -8.80
N ARG A 17 4.07 -9.35 -8.79
CA ARG A 17 3.11 -8.25 -8.73
C ARG A 17 3.23 -7.46 -7.43
N LEU A 18 3.31 -8.13 -6.28
CA LEU A 18 3.53 -7.46 -4.99
C LEU A 18 4.85 -6.67 -4.96
N ILE A 19 5.93 -7.26 -5.47
CA ILE A 19 7.25 -6.58 -5.55
C ILE A 19 7.17 -5.34 -6.46
N SER A 20 6.61 -5.50 -7.65
CA SER A 20 6.42 -4.39 -8.62
C SER A 20 5.52 -3.29 -8.05
N HIS A 21 4.52 -3.68 -7.26
CA HIS A 21 3.67 -2.74 -6.56
C HIS A 21 4.47 -1.88 -5.57
N ILE A 22 5.36 -2.50 -4.79
CA ILE A 22 6.24 -1.79 -3.87
C ILE A 22 7.18 -0.86 -4.64
N ASP A 23 7.80 -1.32 -5.73
CA ASP A 23 8.69 -0.50 -6.55
C ASP A 23 7.97 0.72 -7.13
N MET A 24 6.74 0.53 -7.60
CA MET A 24 5.88 1.63 -8.06
C MET A 24 5.61 2.63 -6.93
N LEU A 25 5.31 2.18 -5.72
CA LEU A 25 5.11 3.07 -4.58
C LEU A 25 6.40 3.84 -4.24
N ILE A 26 7.54 3.16 -4.14
CA ILE A 26 8.86 3.76 -3.85
C ILE A 26 9.24 4.81 -4.91
N SER A 27 8.89 4.59 -6.17
CA SER A 27 9.16 5.58 -7.24
C SER A 27 8.50 6.95 -6.98
N GLY A 28 7.44 6.98 -6.17
CA GLY A 28 6.74 8.18 -5.73
C GLY A 28 7.22 8.75 -4.39
N LYS A 29 8.37 8.33 -3.86
CA LYS A 29 8.82 8.65 -2.48
C LYS A 29 8.79 10.13 -2.11
N GLU A 30 9.15 11.04 -3.01
CA GLU A 30 9.17 12.48 -2.74
C GLU A 30 7.76 13.00 -2.42
N ARG A 31 6.75 12.49 -3.13
CA ARG A 31 5.36 12.85 -2.88
C ARG A 31 4.86 12.24 -1.57
N VAL A 32 5.29 11.03 -1.24
CA VAL A 32 4.99 10.40 0.05
C VAL A 32 5.62 11.19 1.21
N GLY A 33 6.86 11.66 1.05
CA GLY A 33 7.53 12.50 2.06
C GLY A 33 6.85 13.85 2.28
N ASN A 34 6.22 14.43 1.25
CA ASN A 34 5.52 15.71 1.40
C ASN A 34 4.08 15.56 1.93
N ASP A 35 3.32 14.60 1.37
CA ASP A 35 1.86 14.52 1.53
C ASP A 35 1.39 13.29 2.32
N GLY A 36 2.29 12.35 2.63
CA GLY A 36 1.95 11.01 3.12
C GLY A 36 1.26 10.17 2.04
N CYS A 37 0.44 9.20 2.47
CA CYS A 37 -0.42 8.46 1.55
C CYS A 37 -1.68 9.31 1.24
N PRO A 38 -1.91 9.77 0.00
CA PRO A 38 -3.01 10.69 -0.29
C PRO A 38 -4.40 10.16 0.06
N VAL A 39 -4.63 8.86 -0.17
CA VAL A 39 -5.90 8.21 0.18
C VAL A 39 -6.00 7.99 1.68
N GLY A 40 -4.89 7.60 2.33
CA GLY A 40 -4.83 7.35 3.77
C GLY A 40 -5.06 8.61 4.60
N SER A 41 -4.36 9.71 4.29
CA SER A 41 -4.49 10.99 5.00
C SER A 41 -5.90 11.57 4.86
N LEU A 42 -6.43 11.63 3.64
CA LEU A 42 -7.80 12.10 3.40
C LEU A 42 -8.85 11.23 4.11
N SER A 43 -8.68 9.90 4.11
CA SER A 43 -9.59 9.00 4.82
C SER A 43 -9.58 9.25 6.33
N GLN A 44 -8.40 9.53 6.91
CA GLN A 44 -8.28 9.89 8.32
C GLN A 44 -8.92 11.24 8.64
N GLU A 45 -8.72 12.26 7.80
CA GLU A 45 -9.32 13.58 7.99
C GLU A 45 -10.85 13.53 7.90
N VAL A 46 -11.39 12.83 6.90
CA VAL A 46 -12.84 12.64 6.75
C VAL A 46 -13.41 11.87 7.93
N HIS A 47 -12.75 10.80 8.37
CA HIS A 47 -13.20 10.04 9.54
C HIS A 47 -13.22 10.88 10.83
N LYS A 48 -12.24 11.78 11.00
CA LYS A 48 -12.14 12.68 12.17
C LYS A 48 -13.12 13.86 12.10
N SER A 49 -13.58 14.23 10.90
CA SER A 49 -14.54 15.32 10.71
C SER A 49 -15.94 14.90 11.19
N ILE A 50 -16.37 15.46 12.31
CA ILE A 50 -17.74 15.26 12.85
C ILE A 50 -18.74 15.72 11.79
N GLY A 51 -19.50 14.78 11.21
CA GLY A 51 -20.62 15.06 10.29
C GLY A 51 -20.40 14.68 8.81
N CYS A 52 -19.24 14.15 8.42
CA CYS A 52 -19.02 13.65 7.06
C CYS A 52 -19.08 12.11 7.02
N HIS A 53 -20.27 11.55 6.82
CA HIS A 53 -20.45 10.13 6.49
C HIS A 53 -20.30 9.93 4.98
N THR A 54 -19.07 9.99 4.45
CA THR A 54 -18.84 9.63 3.05
C THR A 54 -18.19 8.25 2.98
N ASP A 55 -19.01 7.24 2.67
CA ASP A 55 -18.59 5.84 2.52
C ASP A 55 -17.59 5.62 1.36
N VAL A 56 -17.42 6.62 0.49
CA VAL A 56 -16.63 6.56 -0.76
C VAL A 56 -15.12 6.46 -0.52
N LEU A 57 -14.57 7.07 0.53
CA LEU A 57 -13.13 7.05 0.82
C LEU A 57 -12.62 5.74 1.44
N PRO A 58 -13.36 5.12 2.39
CA PRO A 58 -13.09 3.75 2.84
C PRO A 58 -12.97 2.74 1.70
N ASP A 59 -13.69 2.93 0.59
CA ASP A 59 -13.75 1.95 -0.49
C ASP A 59 -12.45 1.84 -1.28
N ALA A 60 -11.71 2.93 -1.49
CA ALA A 60 -10.41 2.86 -2.16
C ALA A 60 -9.35 2.08 -1.34
N LEU A 61 -9.35 2.25 -0.02
CA LEU A 61 -8.46 1.49 0.87
C LEU A 61 -8.89 0.01 0.95
N LYS A 62 -10.20 -0.27 0.98
CA LYS A 62 -10.74 -1.64 0.94
C LYS A 62 -10.42 -2.35 -0.38
N ASP A 63 -10.57 -1.68 -1.51
CA ASP A 63 -10.24 -2.23 -2.84
C ASP A 63 -8.76 -2.57 -2.94
N HIS A 64 -7.91 -1.69 -2.42
CA HIS A 64 -6.48 -1.92 -2.35
C HIS A 64 -6.13 -3.13 -1.48
N HIS A 65 -6.73 -3.21 -0.29
CA HIS A 65 -6.59 -4.36 0.60
C HIS A 65 -7.09 -5.65 -0.07
N GLY A 66 -8.24 -5.61 -0.75
CA GLY A 66 -8.79 -6.75 -1.48
C GLY A 66 -7.87 -7.26 -2.58
N TRP A 67 -7.23 -6.35 -3.33
CA TRP A 67 -6.23 -6.73 -4.32
C TRP A 67 -4.99 -7.38 -3.69
N LEU A 68 -4.51 -6.87 -2.54
CA LEU A 68 -3.40 -7.46 -1.79
C LEU A 68 -3.75 -8.87 -1.31
N SER A 69 -4.95 -9.03 -0.72
CA SER A 69 -5.47 -10.33 -0.29
C SER A 69 -5.47 -11.34 -1.44
N GLU A 70 -5.89 -10.92 -2.63
CA GLU A 70 -5.92 -11.80 -3.78
C GLU A 70 -4.52 -12.27 -4.19
N GLN A 71 -3.50 -11.41 -4.13
CA GLN A 71 -2.13 -11.84 -4.45
C GLN A 71 -1.65 -12.92 -3.47
N PHE A 72 -1.90 -12.75 -2.17
CA PHE A 72 -1.54 -13.77 -1.18
C PHE A 72 -2.35 -15.07 -1.34
N ARG A 73 -3.63 -15.01 -1.74
CA ARG A 73 -4.41 -16.21 -2.07
C ARG A 73 -3.82 -16.95 -3.26
N LEU A 74 -3.45 -16.24 -4.32
CA LEU A 74 -2.79 -16.81 -5.50
C LEU A 74 -1.42 -17.42 -5.18
N MET A 75 -0.73 -16.90 -4.16
CA MET A 75 0.49 -17.51 -3.59
C MET A 75 0.21 -18.75 -2.71
N GLY A 76 -1.05 -19.18 -2.58
CA GLY A 76 -1.46 -20.35 -1.79
C GLY A 76 -1.52 -20.12 -0.28
N LYS A 77 -1.56 -18.86 0.18
CA LYS A 77 -1.60 -18.53 1.61
C LYS A 77 -3.01 -18.68 2.18
N LYS A 78 -3.12 -19.41 3.30
CA LYS A 78 -4.39 -19.63 4.01
C LYS A 78 -4.82 -18.42 4.84
N ASP A 79 -3.86 -17.60 5.22
CA ASP A 79 -3.97 -16.38 6.03
C ASP A 79 -3.86 -15.11 5.17
N ALA A 80 -4.28 -15.18 3.91
CA ALA A 80 -4.09 -14.13 2.90
C ALA A 80 -4.58 -12.74 3.33
N ASP A 81 -5.75 -12.65 3.98
CA ASP A 81 -6.29 -11.37 4.46
C ASP A 81 -5.45 -10.79 5.61
N ALA A 82 -4.87 -11.64 6.47
CA ALA A 82 -3.98 -11.19 7.54
C ALA A 82 -2.63 -10.70 6.98
N LEU A 83 -2.07 -11.41 5.99
CA LEU A 83 -0.85 -11.00 5.28
C LEU A 83 -1.04 -9.70 4.50
N ALA A 84 -2.20 -9.53 3.86
CA ALA A 84 -2.58 -8.28 3.21
C ALA A 84 -2.68 -7.13 4.20
N GLY A 85 -3.32 -7.36 5.36
CA GLY A 85 -3.40 -6.38 6.44
C GLY A 85 -2.02 -5.98 6.97
N GLN A 86 -1.11 -6.94 7.17
CA GLN A 86 0.27 -6.68 7.58
C GLN A 86 1.01 -5.84 6.53
N PHE A 87 0.99 -6.28 5.27
CA PHE A 87 1.61 -5.58 4.15
C PHE A 87 1.14 -4.12 4.09
N PHE A 88 -0.19 -3.93 4.11
CA PHE A 88 -0.78 -2.62 3.94
C PHE A 88 -0.49 -1.71 5.13
N SER A 89 -0.48 -2.25 6.34
CA SER A 89 -0.13 -1.50 7.56
C SER A 89 1.32 -1.02 7.53
N ILE A 90 2.25 -1.83 7.03
CA ILE A 90 3.66 -1.44 6.86
C ILE A 90 3.77 -0.25 5.90
N ILE A 91 3.12 -0.32 4.73
CA ILE A 91 3.12 0.78 3.75
C ILE A 91 2.51 2.05 4.33
N GLN A 92 1.33 1.97 4.96
CA GLN A 92 0.66 3.15 5.52
C GLN A 92 1.43 3.77 6.68
N GLY A 93 2.00 2.94 7.56
CA GLY A 93 2.85 3.40 8.66
C GLY A 93 4.12 4.08 8.15
N ALA A 94 4.75 3.51 7.12
CA ALA A 94 5.93 4.10 6.49
C ALA A 94 5.62 5.45 5.83
N CYS A 95 4.49 5.57 5.13
CA CYS A 95 4.02 6.85 4.58
C CYS A 95 3.82 7.90 5.67
N LEU A 96 3.20 7.53 6.79
CA LEU A 96 2.97 8.44 7.92
C LEU A 96 4.27 8.94 8.54
N LEU A 97 5.23 8.04 8.80
CA LEU A 97 6.50 8.41 9.42
C LEU A 97 7.36 9.24 8.46
N ALA A 98 7.42 8.85 7.18
CA ALA A 98 8.15 9.59 6.17
C ALA A 98 7.65 11.04 6.05
N SER A 99 6.32 11.26 6.03
CA SER A 99 5.78 12.61 5.96
C SER A 99 5.90 13.39 7.27
N SER A 100 5.68 12.74 8.41
CA SER A 100 5.77 13.40 9.71
C SER A 100 7.19 13.87 10.04
N PHE A 101 8.20 13.15 9.55
CA PHE A 101 9.61 13.46 9.78
C PHE A 101 10.27 14.19 8.61
N ASN A 102 9.55 14.42 7.51
CA ASN A 102 10.09 14.97 6.26
C ASN A 102 11.32 14.18 5.77
N ASP A 103 11.24 12.85 5.87
CA ASP A 103 12.29 11.91 5.52
C ASP A 103 11.74 10.79 4.61
N PRO A 104 11.79 10.96 3.28
CA PRO A 104 11.28 9.98 2.34
C PRO A 104 12.08 8.66 2.36
N GLU A 105 13.29 8.63 2.92
CA GLU A 105 14.11 7.41 2.96
C GLU A 105 13.53 6.37 3.92
N ILE A 106 12.76 6.77 4.94
CA ILE A 106 12.01 5.85 5.80
C ILE A 106 11.08 4.98 4.94
N PHE A 107 10.40 5.58 3.96
CA PHE A 107 9.50 4.86 3.08
C PHE A 107 10.23 3.88 2.17
N VAL A 108 11.40 4.28 1.65
CA VAL A 108 12.27 3.44 0.83
C VAL A 108 12.77 2.23 1.64
N GLU A 109 13.30 2.45 2.84
CA GLU A 109 13.82 1.37 3.70
C GLU A 109 12.73 0.35 4.04
N GLN A 110 11.55 0.82 4.46
CA GLN A 110 10.44 -0.08 4.76
C GLN A 110 9.96 -0.84 3.52
N GLY A 111 9.95 -0.19 2.35
CA GLY A 111 9.63 -0.84 1.08
C GLY A 111 10.61 -1.95 0.71
N GLU A 112 11.93 -1.72 0.82
CA GLU A 112 12.93 -2.76 0.57
C GLU A 112 12.80 -3.94 1.53
N ARG A 113 12.62 -3.67 2.83
CA ARG A 113 12.40 -4.72 3.84
C ARG A 113 11.12 -5.50 3.59
N LEU A 114 10.07 -4.83 3.12
CA LEU A 114 8.81 -5.47 2.75
C LEU A 114 8.97 -6.36 1.51
N LYS A 115 9.77 -5.95 0.51
CA LYS A 115 10.11 -6.80 -0.65
C LYS A 115 10.82 -8.07 -0.20
N ASP A 116 11.78 -7.96 0.70
CA ASP A 116 12.52 -9.13 1.21
C ASP A 116 11.63 -10.06 2.03
N TRP A 117 10.69 -9.51 2.81
CA TRP A 117 9.66 -10.30 3.46
C TRP A 117 8.76 -11.04 2.45
N VAL A 118 8.26 -10.35 1.41
CA VAL A 118 7.45 -10.98 0.34
C VAL A 118 8.24 -12.10 -0.35
N LYS A 119 9.53 -11.91 -0.62
CA LYS A 119 10.41 -12.95 -1.21
C LYS A 119 10.59 -14.16 -0.29
N SER A 120 10.49 -14.00 1.03
CA SER A 120 10.68 -15.08 2.01
C SER A 120 9.44 -15.95 2.25
N LEU A 121 8.26 -15.47 1.87
CA LEU A 121 6.99 -16.20 1.97
C LEU A 121 6.94 -17.38 1.00
#